data_AF-A0A0Q8QSB9-F1
#
_entry.id   AF-A0A0Q8QSB9-F1
#
_cell.length_a   1.000
_cell.length_b   1.000
_cell.length_c   1.000
_cell.angle_alpha   90.00
_cell.angle_beta   90.00
_cell.angle_gamma   90.00
#
_symmetry.space_group_name_H-M   'P 1'
#
loop_
_entity.id
_entity.type
_entity.pdbx_description
1 polymer ?
#
loop_
_entity_poly.entity_id
_entity_poly.type
_entity_poly.pdbx_seq_one_letter_code
_entity_poly.pdbx_strand_id
1 'polypeptide(L)'
;MTDISTVRAGEGRPDLLDRLHDRFRPQFGRRWWKLAGQSVYLNPPALMPGLYNVATGRSLDGFSPMMMLLLGTIQAAVMLFAIETKSRALFISLFLSVIMTASMLIIWVLRAILHIW
;
A
#
# COMPACT_ATOMS: atom_id res chain seq x y z
N MET A 1 15.65 -12.55 -50.54
CA MET A 1 16.08 -12.74 -49.14
C MET A 1 16.56 -11.39 -48.65
N THR A 2 15.68 -10.66 -47.99
CA THR A 2 15.93 -9.29 -47.52
C THR A 2 15.96 -9.32 -46.00
N ASP A 3 17.06 -8.79 -45.47
CA ASP A 3 17.48 -8.78 -44.07
C ASP A 3 16.50 -7.99 -43.18
N ILE A 4 16.00 -8.61 -42.09
CA ILE A 4 14.93 -8.08 -41.20
C ILE A 4 15.53 -7.38 -39.97
N SER A 5 16.81 -7.00 -39.98
CA SER A 5 17.51 -6.55 -38.76
C SER A 5 17.45 -5.05 -38.45
N THR A 6 16.73 -4.20 -39.20
CA THR A 6 16.87 -2.73 -39.06
C THR A 6 15.60 -1.88 -38.96
N VAL A 7 14.40 -2.45 -38.84
CA VAL A 7 13.19 -1.64 -38.57
C VAL A 7 13.03 -1.40 -37.07
N ARG A 8 13.81 -0.43 -36.60
CA ARG A 8 13.59 0.48 -35.48
C ARG A 8 12.35 0.18 -34.63
N ALA A 9 12.60 -0.27 -33.40
CA ALA A 9 12.09 0.29 -32.15
C ALA A 9 10.93 1.30 -32.33
N GLY A 10 9.76 0.77 -32.67
CA GLY A 10 8.53 1.53 -32.81
C GLY A 10 7.98 1.84 -31.43
N GLU A 11 8.16 3.09 -31.02
CA GLU A 11 7.19 3.84 -30.21
C GLU A 11 6.74 3.21 -28.90
N GLY A 12 7.71 2.96 -28.01
CA GLY A 12 7.44 3.08 -26.58
C GLY A 12 7.08 4.53 -26.28
N ARG A 13 5.80 4.91 -26.44
CA ARG A 13 5.26 6.11 -25.80
C ARG A 13 5.74 6.01 -24.35
N PRO A 14 6.59 6.93 -23.83
CA PRO A 14 6.95 6.87 -22.43
C PRO A 14 5.64 6.91 -21.69
N ASP A 15 5.34 5.77 -21.04
CA ASP A 15 4.00 5.49 -20.56
C ASP A 15 3.59 6.67 -19.70
N LEU A 16 2.30 7.01 -19.71
CA LEU A 16 1.79 8.06 -18.82
C LEU A 16 2.25 7.81 -17.37
N LEU A 17 2.46 6.54 -17.02
CA LEU A 17 3.11 6.06 -15.80
C LEU A 17 4.55 6.54 -15.65
N ASP A 18 5.43 6.42 -16.65
CA ASP A 18 6.82 6.87 -16.57
C ASP A 18 6.91 8.39 -16.42
N ARG A 19 6.05 9.14 -17.11
CA ARG A 19 6.00 10.61 -16.96
C ARG A 19 5.46 11.05 -15.62
N LEU A 20 4.49 10.33 -15.07
CA LEU A 20 4.00 10.56 -13.70
C LEU A 20 5.10 10.19 -12.70
N HIS A 21 5.78 9.06 -12.90
CA HIS A 21 6.88 8.58 -12.07
C HIS A 21 8.00 9.62 -11.99
N ASP A 22 8.48 10.12 -13.13
CA ASP A 22 9.52 11.15 -13.18
C ASP A 22 9.07 12.52 -12.65
N ARG A 23 7.76 12.80 -12.64
CA ARG A 23 7.21 14.05 -12.10
C ARG A 23 7.05 14.04 -10.58
N PHE A 24 6.79 12.87 -9.98
CA PHE A 24 6.66 12.73 -8.52
C PHE A 24 8.00 12.47 -7.82
N ARG A 25 8.97 11.88 -8.52
CA ARG A 25 10.33 11.62 -8.02
C ARG A 25 11.07 12.84 -7.42
N PRO A 26 10.94 14.08 -7.93
CA PRO A 26 11.65 15.24 -7.40
C PRO A 26 10.91 15.96 -6.26
N GLN A 27 9.58 15.81 -6.16
CA GLN A 27 8.76 16.60 -5.24
C GLN A 27 8.89 16.14 -3.78
N PHE A 28 9.16 14.86 -3.57
CA PHE A 28 9.52 14.33 -2.26
C PHE A 28 11.06 14.41 -2.13
N GLY A 29 11.57 15.48 -1.54
CA GLY A 29 13.01 15.64 -1.34
C GLY A 29 13.61 14.47 -0.55
N ARG A 30 14.89 14.14 -0.77
CA ARG A 30 15.63 13.03 -0.10
C ARG A 30 15.45 12.97 1.43
N ARG A 31 15.24 14.12 2.08
CA ARG A 31 14.95 14.24 3.52
C ARG A 31 13.53 13.80 3.89
N TRP A 32 12.52 14.29 3.16
CA TRP A 32 11.12 13.88 3.32
C TRP A 32 10.93 12.39 3.01
N TRP A 33 11.70 11.84 2.07
CA TRP A 33 11.71 10.41 1.79
C TRP A 33 12.26 9.55 2.92
N LYS A 34 13.32 9.98 3.61
CA LYS A 34 13.82 9.27 4.79
C LYS A 34 12.79 9.28 5.92
N LEU A 35 12.10 10.39 6.12
CA LEU A 35 11.04 10.51 7.12
C LEU A 35 9.81 9.67 6.75
N ALA A 36 9.38 9.68 5.49
CA ALA A 36 8.30 8.83 5.00
C ALA A 36 8.64 7.34 5.14
N GLY A 37 9.87 6.95 4.78
CA GLY A 37 10.37 5.59 4.98
C GLY A 37 10.43 5.19 6.46
N GLN A 38 10.76 6.12 7.35
CA GLN A 38 10.72 5.89 8.80
C GLN A 38 9.29 5.75 9.33
N SER A 39 8.35 6.59 8.86
CA SER A 39 6.94 6.50 9.26
C SER A 39 6.27 5.21 8.79
N VAL A 40 6.74 4.59 7.70
CA VAL A 40 6.24 3.29 7.24
C VAL A 40 6.49 2.17 8.26
N TYR A 41 7.53 2.27 9.10
CA TYR A 41 7.76 1.31 10.19
C TYR A 41 6.81 1.50 11.37
N LEU A 42 6.22 2.69 11.52
CA LEU A 42 5.25 2.98 12.57
C LEU A 42 3.83 2.56 12.18
N ASN A 43 3.61 2.22 10.91
CA ASN A 43 2.29 1.88 10.39
C ASN A 43 1.70 0.60 11.02
N PRO A 44 2.41 -0.55 11.08
CA PRO A 44 1.86 -1.75 11.72
C PRO A 44 1.53 -1.54 13.21
N PRO A 45 2.42 -0.95 14.04
CA PRO A 45 2.07 -0.61 15.43
C PRO A 45 0.87 0.33 15.56
N ALA A 46 0.73 1.32 14.66
CA ALA A 46 -0.40 2.24 14.68
C ALA A 46 -1.75 1.57 14.38
N LEU A 47 -1.75 0.44 13.67
CA LEU A 47 -2.95 -0.35 13.37
C LEU A 47 -3.34 -1.29 14.51
N MET A 48 -2.45 -1.60 15.47
CA MET A 48 -2.75 -2.53 16.57
C MET A 48 -3.98 -2.12 17.40
N PRO A 49 -4.14 -0.86 17.85
CA PRO A 49 -5.32 -0.47 18.63
C PRO A 49 -6.63 -0.65 17.85
N GLY A 50 -6.61 -0.34 16.55
CA GLY A 50 -7.77 -0.56 15.69
C GLY A 50 -8.12 -2.04 15.57
N LEU A 51 -7.11 -2.91 15.42
CA LEU A 51 -7.32 -4.35 15.26
C LEU A 51 -7.90 -4.94 16.53
N TYR A 52 -7.38 -4.51 17.68
CA TYR A 52 -7.92 -4.87 18.99
C TYR A 52 -9.38 -4.42 19.13
N ASN A 53 -9.68 -3.15 18.83
CA ASN A 53 -11.05 -2.62 18.94
C ASN A 53 -12.05 -3.35 18.05
N VAL A 54 -11.67 -3.69 16.82
CA VAL A 54 -12.54 -4.47 15.90
C VAL A 54 -12.74 -5.89 16.40
N ALA A 55 -11.72 -6.49 17.01
CA ALA A 55 -11.78 -7.86 17.53
C ALA A 55 -12.56 -7.99 18.84
N THR A 56 -12.40 -7.06 19.78
CA THR A 56 -12.91 -7.20 21.16
C THR A 56 -13.90 -6.12 21.58
N GLY A 57 -14.03 -5.03 20.83
CA GLY A 57 -14.92 -3.92 21.18
C GLY A 57 -16.39 -4.32 21.14
N ARG A 58 -17.22 -3.76 22.02
CA ARG A 58 -18.67 -4.04 22.09
C ARG A 58 -19.49 -3.44 20.94
N SER A 59 -18.90 -2.52 20.18
CA SER A 59 -19.52 -1.99 18.97
C SER A 59 -18.47 -1.75 17.90
N LEU A 60 -18.93 -1.73 16.66
CA LEU A 60 -18.11 -1.41 15.49
C LEU A 60 -18.25 0.07 15.11
N ASP A 61 -18.80 0.89 16.01
CA ASP A 61 -19.02 2.32 15.75
C ASP A 61 -17.68 3.04 15.59
N GLY A 62 -17.55 3.77 14.49
CA GLY A 62 -16.31 4.45 14.10
C GLY A 62 -15.37 3.62 13.22
N PHE A 63 -15.66 2.35 12.97
CA PHE A 63 -14.93 1.59 11.95
C PHE A 63 -15.54 1.83 10.56
N SER A 64 -14.80 2.52 9.69
CA SER A 64 -15.19 2.73 8.29
C SER A 64 -14.54 1.67 7.38
N PRO A 65 -15.28 0.67 6.89
CA PRO A 65 -14.73 -0.34 5.98
C PRO A 65 -14.21 0.28 4.68
N MET A 66 -14.86 1.35 4.20
CA MET A 66 -14.40 2.10 3.03
C MET A 66 -13.03 2.74 3.26
N MET A 67 -12.79 3.30 4.45
CA MET A 67 -11.49 3.85 4.83
C MET A 67 -10.41 2.77 4.85
N MET A 68 -10.72 1.56 5.33
CA MET A 68 -9.78 0.44 5.36
C MET A 68 -9.45 -0.09 3.97
N LEU A 69 -10.43 -0.12 3.05
CA LEU A 69 -10.17 -0.46 1.65
C LEU A 69 -9.25 0.56 0.97
N LEU A 70 -9.50 1.86 1.18
CA LEU A 70 -8.62 2.93 0.70
C LEU A 70 -7.22 2.82 1.30
N LEU A 71 -7.12 2.56 2.60
CA LEU A 71 -5.83 2.39 3.26
C LEU A 71 -5.08 1.16 2.71
N GLY A 72 -5.75 0.03 2.55
CA GLY A 72 -5.17 -1.20 2.01
C GLY A 72 -4.67 -1.02 0.57
N THR A 73 -5.43 -0.33 -0.28
CA THR A 73 -5.01 -0.04 -1.66
C THR A 73 -3.80 0.89 -1.72
N ILE A 74 -3.75 1.93 -0.88
CA ILE A 74 -2.57 2.80 -0.75
C ILE A 74 -1.36 1.99 -0.27
N GLN A 75 -1.52 1.16 0.78
CA GLN A 75 -0.43 0.32 1.29
C GLN A 75 0.09 -0.65 0.23
N ALA A 76 -0.79 -1.27 -0.56
CA ALA A 76 -0.41 -2.14 -1.68
C ALA A 76 0.36 -1.39 -2.76
N ALA A 77 -0.07 -0.17 -3.12
CA ALA A 77 0.64 0.67 -4.08
C ALA A 77 2.04 1.07 -3.57
N VAL A 78 2.16 1.47 -2.31
CA VAL A 78 3.45 1.80 -1.69
C VAL A 78 4.31 0.54 -1.54
N MET A 79 3.72 -0.65 -1.38
CA MET A 79 4.45 -1.91 -1.32
C MET A 79 5.13 -2.24 -2.66
N LEU A 80 4.50 -1.96 -3.79
CA LEU A 80 5.15 -2.09 -5.11
C LEU A 80 6.37 -1.16 -5.23
N PHE A 81 6.26 0.06 -4.71
CA PHE A 81 7.39 0.99 -4.63
C PHE A 81 8.51 0.50 -3.69
N ALA A 82 8.17 -0.23 -2.62
CA ALA A 82 9.15 -0.85 -1.73
C ALA A 82 10.03 -1.89 -2.44
N ILE A 83 9.43 -2.64 -3.38
CA ILE A 83 10.14 -3.61 -4.22
C ILE A 83 11.13 -2.88 -5.13
N GLU A 84 10.70 -1.79 -5.75
CA GLU A 84 11.54 -0.97 -6.64
C GLU A 84 12.75 -0.38 -5.91
N THR A 85 12.55 0.10 -4.68
CA THR A 85 13.63 0.63 -3.83
C THR A 85 14.52 -0.44 -3.20
N LYS A 86 14.26 -1.73 -3.47
CA LYS A 86 15.01 -2.90 -2.95
C LYS A 86 15.18 -2.92 -1.43
N SER A 87 14.29 -2.24 -0.70
CA SER A 87 14.33 -2.19 0.76
C SER A 87 13.50 -3.31 1.36
N ARG A 88 14.16 -4.40 1.76
CA ARG A 88 13.50 -5.56 2.40
C ARG A 88 12.71 -5.17 3.63
N ALA A 89 13.26 -4.27 4.45
CA ALA A 89 12.62 -3.83 5.69
C ALA A 89 11.34 -3.04 5.42
N LEU A 90 11.33 -2.18 4.40
CA LEU A 90 10.15 -1.40 4.00
C LEU A 90 9.06 -2.31 3.42
N PHE A 91 9.46 -3.29 2.61
CA PHE A 91 8.55 -4.31 2.09
C PHE A 91 7.89 -5.12 3.20
N ILE A 92 8.67 -5.65 4.16
CA ILE A 92 8.14 -6.44 5.27
C ILE A 92 7.16 -5.62 6.11
N SER A 93 7.48 -4.36 6.41
CA SER A 93 6.59 -3.48 7.18
C SER A 93 5.25 -3.23 6.48
N LEU A 94 5.28 -2.93 5.18
CA LEU A 94 4.06 -2.72 4.41
C LEU A 94 3.26 -4.01 4.25
N PHE A 95 3.93 -5.13 4.02
CA PHE A 95 3.29 -6.44 3.94
C PHE A 95 2.54 -6.79 5.24
N LEU A 96 3.18 -6.59 6.39
CA LEU A 96 2.53 -6.73 7.71
C LEU A 96 1.33 -5.77 7.86
N SER A 97 1.47 -4.52 7.43
CA SER A 97 0.38 -3.54 7.48
C SER A 97 -0.83 -3.96 6.64
N VAL A 98 -0.59 -4.49 5.43
CA VAL A 98 -1.64 -5.01 4.55
C VAL A 98 -2.36 -6.19 5.20
N ILE A 99 -1.61 -7.14 5.78
CA ILE A 99 -2.20 -8.28 6.50
C ILE A 99 -3.06 -7.81 7.68
N MET A 100 -2.59 -6.84 8.46
CA MET A 100 -3.36 -6.29 9.58
C MET A 100 -4.65 -5.61 9.11
N THR A 101 -4.56 -4.80 8.06
CA THR A 101 -5.72 -4.11 7.48
C THR A 101 -6.74 -5.10 6.91
N ALA A 102 -6.27 -6.16 6.23
CA ALA A 102 -7.12 -7.24 5.74
C ALA A 102 -7.78 -8.02 6.89
N SER A 103 -7.03 -8.33 7.94
CA SER A 103 -7.53 -9.01 9.14
C SER A 103 -8.63 -8.22 9.82
N MET A 104 -8.46 -6.89 9.98
CA MET A 104 -9.51 -6.01 10.50
C MET A 104 -10.79 -6.10 9.67
N LEU A 105 -10.67 -6.02 8.34
CA LEU A 105 -11.81 -6.11 7.42
C LEU A 105 -12.53 -7.45 7.55
N ILE A 106 -11.78 -8.55 7.61
CA ILE A 106 -12.36 -9.90 7.76
C ILE A 106 -13.10 -10.02 9.10
N ILE A 107 -12.50 -9.58 10.20
CA ILE A 107 -13.14 -9.63 11.53
C ILE A 107 -14.39 -8.75 11.54
N TRP A 108 -14.33 -7.55 10.96
CA TRP A 108 -15.48 -6.67 10.84
C TRP A 108 -16.61 -7.34 10.05
N VAL A 109 -16.32 -7.94 8.89
CA VAL A 109 -17.31 -8.66 8.08
C VAL A 109 -17.91 -9.83 8.85
N LEU A 110 -17.09 -10.63 9.54
CA LEU A 110 -17.56 -11.75 10.36
C LEU A 110 -18.51 -11.29 11.47
N ARG A 111 -18.15 -10.23 12.19
CA ARG A 111 -19.01 -9.68 13.25
C ARG A 111 -20.29 -9.06 12.71
N ALA A 112 -20.22 -8.38 11.56
CA ALA A 112 -21.38 -7.80 10.89
C ALA A 112 -22.37 -8.87 10.42
N ILE A 113 -21.88 -9.99 9.87
CA ILE A 113 -22.72 -11.11 9.42
C ILE A 113 -23.28 -11.92 10.59
N LEU A 114 -22.47 -12.16 11.62
CA LEU A 114 -22.86 -12.99 12.77
C LEU A 114 -23.68 -12.22 13.82
N HIS A 115 -23.87 -10.91 13.64
CA HIS A 115 -24.52 -10.02 14.61
C HIS A 115 -23.93 -10.11 16.03
N ILE A 116 -22.62 -10.33 16.12
CA ILE A 116 -21.89 -10.42 17.40
C ILE A 116 -21.44 -9.01 17.79
N TRP A 117 -22.24 -8.36 18.64
CA TRP A 117 -21.98 -7.04 19.22
C TRP A 117 -21.32 -7.16 20.59
#